data_AF-A0A922LEV9-F1
#
_entry.id   AF-A0A922LEV9-F1
#
_cell.length_a   1.000
_cell.length_b   1.000
_cell.length_c   1.000
_cell.angle_alpha   90.00
_cell.angle_beta   90.00
_cell.angle_gamma   90.00
#
_symmetry.space_group_name_H-M   'P 1'
#
loop_
_entity.id
_entity.type
_entity.pdbx_description
1 polymer ?
#
loop_
_entity_poly.entity_id
_entity_poly.type
_entity_poly.pdbx_seq_one_letter_code
_entity_poly.pdbx_strand_id
1 'polypeptide(L)'
;MKPGDIICSHVDIPTIPVDPKGDAYPIGALPVGTIISQFEIKPGKGALFCRTAESSATIFRRGKYVGSKLNEELNFTSLTDELGDEYVVFVRYVGFAMYAQKHTK
;
A
#
# COMPACT_ATOMS: atom_id res chain seq x y z
N MET A 1 5.64 -18.98 -3.46
CA MET A 1 6.75 -19.46 -2.61
C MET A 1 6.81 -20.97 -2.67
N LYS A 2 8.00 -21.51 -2.89
CA LYS A 2 8.35 -22.93 -2.88
C LYS A 2 9.56 -23.12 -1.95
N PRO A 3 9.76 -24.32 -1.39
CA PRO A 3 10.98 -24.61 -0.63
C PRO A 3 12.23 -24.32 -1.47
N GLY A 4 13.16 -23.55 -0.91
CA GLY A 4 14.39 -23.13 -1.59
C GLY A 4 14.34 -21.74 -2.24
N ASP A 5 13.17 -21.09 -2.29
CA ASP A 5 13.09 -19.68 -2.70
C ASP A 5 13.80 -18.78 -1.69
N ILE A 6 14.63 -17.86 -2.18
CA ILE A 6 15.25 -16.80 -1.36
C ILE A 6 14.29 -15.62 -1.36
N ILE A 7 13.98 -15.11 -0.16
CA ILE A 7 13.04 -14.01 0.04
C ILE A 7 13.71 -12.94 0.87
N CYS A 8 13.54 -11.70 0.45
CA CYS A 8 14.18 -10.54 1.04
C CYS A 8 13.17 -9.54 1.60
N SER A 9 13.61 -8.78 2.60
CA SER A 9 12.87 -7.65 3.15
C SER A 9 13.60 -6.36 2.85
N HIS A 10 12.87 -5.35 2.40
CA HIS A 10 13.39 -4.05 2.00
C HIS A 10 12.67 -2.93 2.75
N VAL A 11 13.37 -1.82 2.97
CA VAL A 11 12.83 -0.65 3.71
C VAL A 11 12.82 0.60 2.83
N ASP A 12 13.67 0.67 1.82
CA ASP A 12 13.77 1.84 0.96
C ASP A 12 12.64 1.90 -0.10
N ILE A 13 12.20 3.12 -0.42
CA ILE A 13 11.28 3.38 -1.53
C ILE A 13 12.09 3.93 -2.71
N PRO A 14 12.36 3.12 -3.74
CA PRO A 14 13.05 3.57 -4.94
C PRO A 14 12.17 4.47 -5.80
N THR A 15 12.80 5.31 -6.63
CA THR A 15 12.09 6.20 -7.58
C THR A 15 11.30 5.42 -8.62
N ILE A 16 11.84 4.30 -9.09
CA ILE A 16 11.19 3.41 -10.05
C ILE A 16 10.55 2.26 -9.25
N PRO A 17 9.24 1.98 -9.44
CA PRO A 17 8.61 0.87 -8.75
C PRO A 17 9.25 -0.48 -9.09
N VAL A 18 9.27 -1.36 -8.10
CA VAL A 18 9.93 -2.67 -8.16
C VAL A 18 8.89 -3.78 -8.29
N ASP A 19 9.22 -4.82 -9.06
CA ASP A 19 8.48 -6.08 -9.08
C ASP A 19 8.92 -6.95 -7.90
N PRO A 20 8.06 -7.18 -6.88
CA PRO A 20 8.47 -7.75 -5.61
C PRO A 20 8.76 -9.26 -5.66
N LYS A 21 8.31 -10.02 -6.66
CA LYS A 21 8.56 -11.49 -6.79
C LYS A 21 8.38 -12.36 -5.52
N GLY A 22 7.63 -11.89 -4.51
CA GLY A 22 7.43 -12.57 -3.22
C GLY A 22 8.16 -11.93 -2.03
N ASP A 23 9.03 -10.96 -2.28
CA ASP A 23 9.74 -10.17 -1.28
C ASP A 23 8.84 -9.13 -0.60
N ALA A 24 9.25 -8.71 0.59
CA ALA A 24 8.60 -7.66 1.35
C ALA A 24 9.21 -6.29 1.00
N TYR A 25 8.40 -5.42 0.39
CA TYR A 25 8.75 -4.03 0.10
C TYR A 25 7.75 -3.08 0.77
N PRO A 26 8.14 -1.81 1.05
CA PRO A 26 7.19 -0.80 1.44
C PRO A 26 6.14 -0.60 0.34
N ILE A 27 4.88 -0.40 0.71
CA ILE A 27 3.77 -0.21 -0.25
C ILE A 27 4.06 0.87 -1.30
N GLY A 28 4.78 1.93 -0.93
CA GLY A 28 5.16 3.01 -1.85
C GLY A 28 6.10 2.58 -2.99
N ALA A 29 6.86 1.50 -2.81
CA ALA A 29 7.80 0.96 -3.79
C ALA A 29 7.12 0.11 -4.87
N LEU A 30 5.87 -0.32 -4.64
CA LEU A 30 5.18 -1.27 -5.50
C LEU A 30 4.42 -0.56 -6.64
N PRO A 31 4.24 -1.20 -7.81
CA PRO A 31 3.43 -0.66 -8.89
C PRO A 31 1.93 -0.74 -8.59
N VAL A 32 1.16 0.02 -9.36
CA VAL A 32 -0.31 -0.09 -9.34
C VAL A 32 -0.72 -1.42 -9.98
N GLY A 33 -1.71 -2.09 -9.40
CA GLY A 33 -2.17 -3.42 -9.80
C GLY A 33 -1.55 -4.55 -8.99
N THR A 34 -0.52 -4.29 -8.18
CA THR A 34 0.10 -5.32 -7.33
C THR A 34 -0.89 -5.82 -6.28
N ILE A 35 -0.99 -7.14 -6.20
CA ILE A 35 -1.72 -7.85 -5.14
C ILE A 35 -0.78 -7.99 -3.95
N ILE A 36 -1.24 -7.54 -2.79
CA ILE A 36 -0.49 -7.54 -1.53
C ILE A 36 -1.26 -8.28 -0.44
N SER A 37 -0.54 -8.86 0.51
CA SER A 37 -1.07 -9.44 1.74
C SER A 37 -0.24 -8.95 2.93
N GLN A 38 -0.73 -9.15 4.16
CA GLN A 38 -0.02 -8.82 5.39
C GLN A 38 0.56 -7.39 5.42
N PHE A 39 -0.26 -6.38 5.12
CA PHE A 39 0.19 -5.00 5.06
C PHE A 39 -0.23 -4.16 6.28
N GLU A 40 0.46 -3.04 6.47
CA GLU A 40 0.19 -2.06 7.53
C GLU A 40 -0.40 -0.77 6.97
N ILE A 41 -1.29 -0.12 7.73
CA ILE A 41 -1.86 1.20 7.35
C ILE A 41 -0.89 2.33 7.66
N LYS A 42 -0.16 2.24 8.77
CA LYS A 42 0.86 3.21 9.15
C LYS A 42 2.18 2.48 9.35
N PRO A 43 3.30 3.02 8.85
CA PRO A 43 4.62 2.47 9.07
C PRO A 43 4.88 2.13 10.55
N GLY A 44 5.34 0.93 10.84
CA GLY A 44 5.70 0.49 12.19
C GLY A 44 4.54 0.04 13.07
N LYS A 45 3.29 0.05 12.58
CA LYS A 45 2.15 -0.58 13.30
C LYS A 45 2.11 -2.09 13.12
N GLY A 46 2.81 -2.61 12.11
CA GLY A 46 2.80 -4.02 11.77
C GLY A 46 1.59 -4.43 10.93
N ALA A 47 1.71 -5.62 10.34
CA ALA A 47 0.73 -6.18 9.43
C ALA A 47 -0.57 -6.55 10.16
N LEU A 48 -1.61 -5.74 10.00
CA LEU A 48 -2.94 -5.99 10.59
C LEU A 48 -3.96 -6.47 9.56
N PHE A 49 -3.73 -6.22 8.27
CA PHE A 49 -4.64 -6.55 7.18
C PHE A 49 -4.17 -7.76 6.39
N CYS A 50 -5.11 -8.47 5.76
CA CYS A 50 -4.82 -9.62 4.90
C CYS A 50 -3.93 -10.70 5.56
N ARG A 51 -4.26 -11.09 6.81
CA ARG A 51 -3.53 -12.13 7.56
C ARG A 51 -4.08 -13.54 7.38
N THR A 52 -5.35 -13.65 7.03
CA THR A 52 -6.02 -14.93 6.82
C THR A 52 -5.66 -15.47 5.44
N ALA A 53 -5.73 -16.80 5.27
CA ALA A 53 -5.59 -17.44 3.97
C ALA A 53 -6.53 -16.80 2.93
N GLU A 54 -6.07 -16.71 1.69
CA GLU A 54 -6.77 -16.11 0.53
C GLU A 54 -7.13 -14.62 0.65
N SER A 55 -6.88 -14.00 1.80
CA SER A 55 -7.11 -12.57 1.99
C SER A 55 -6.01 -11.76 1.29
N SER A 56 -6.42 -10.84 0.42
CA SER A 56 -5.50 -9.99 -0.32
C SER A 56 -6.13 -8.62 -0.60
N ALA A 57 -5.27 -7.68 -0.96
CA ALA A 57 -5.66 -6.34 -1.36
C ALA A 57 -4.90 -5.93 -2.61
N THR A 58 -5.42 -4.96 -3.36
CA THR A 58 -4.80 -4.52 -4.62
C THR A 58 -4.48 -3.04 -4.57
N ILE A 59 -3.25 -2.67 -4.89
CA ILE A 59 -2.87 -1.26 -5.04
C ILE A 59 -3.57 -0.73 -6.29
N PHE A 60 -4.40 0.30 -6.17
CA PHE A 60 -5.11 0.86 -7.34
C PHE A 60 -4.70 2.29 -7.66
N ARG A 61 -4.01 2.99 -6.74
CA ARG A 61 -3.50 4.34 -6.98
C ARG A 61 -2.36 4.68 -6.02
N ARG A 62 -1.35 5.40 -6.51
CA ARG A 62 -0.28 6.01 -5.70
C ARG A 62 -0.50 7.53 -5.64
N GLY A 63 -0.32 8.15 -4.49
CA GLY A 63 -0.34 9.61 -4.37
C GLY A 63 0.83 10.26 -5.13
N LYS A 64 0.52 11.05 -6.17
CA LYS A 64 0.52 12.53 -6.27
C LYS A 64 -0.68 12.88 -7.17
N TYR A 65 -1.51 13.89 -6.87
CA TYR A 65 -2.76 14.20 -7.58
C TYR A 65 -2.76 13.90 -9.11
N VAL A 66 -3.55 12.92 -9.55
CA VAL A 66 -4.14 12.85 -10.90
C VAL A 66 -5.65 12.81 -10.71
N GLY A 67 -6.34 13.86 -11.13
CA GLY A 67 -7.71 14.16 -10.72
C GLY A 67 -8.70 12.99 -10.83
N SER A 68 -9.56 12.88 -9.82
CA SER A 68 -10.97 12.56 -10.04
C SER A 68 -11.74 12.96 -8.80
N LYS A 69 -12.91 13.55 -9.04
CA LYS A 69 -14.03 13.72 -8.11
C LYS A 69 -14.41 12.38 -7.46
N LEU A 70 -13.62 11.90 -6.52
CA LEU A 70 -13.96 10.77 -5.64
C LEU A 70 -14.03 11.21 -4.16
N ASN A 71 -13.99 12.53 -3.93
CA ASN A 71 -14.02 13.14 -2.61
C ASN A 71 -15.45 13.32 -2.06
N GLU A 72 -16.49 12.97 -2.84
CA GLU A 72 -17.90 13.18 -2.43
C GLU A 72 -18.54 11.93 -1.79
N GLU A 73 -17.99 10.72 -1.98
CA GLU A 73 -18.55 9.49 -1.39
C GLU A 73 -17.75 8.92 -0.22
N LEU A 74 -16.55 9.45 0.07
CA LEU A 74 -15.76 9.08 1.24
C LEU A 74 -15.46 10.34 2.05
N ASN A 75 -16.34 10.64 3.01
CA ASN A 75 -16.14 11.64 4.06
C ASN A 75 -14.90 11.29 4.89
N PHE A 76 -13.70 11.61 4.37
CA PHE A 76 -12.42 11.28 5.00
C PHE A 76 -11.49 12.51 5.04
N THR A 77 -12.04 13.67 5.36
CA THR A 77 -11.34 14.97 5.27
C THR A 77 -10.67 15.42 6.57
N SER A 78 -10.58 14.59 7.61
CA SER A 78 -10.07 15.04 8.93
C SER A 78 -8.73 14.43 9.37
N LEU A 79 -8.17 13.47 8.62
CA LEU A 79 -6.89 12.81 8.96
C LEU A 79 -5.78 13.03 7.91
N THR A 80 -6.12 13.56 6.73
CA THR A 80 -5.19 13.77 5.62
C THR A 80 -4.59 15.18 5.60
N ASP A 81 -5.13 16.15 6.34
CA ASP A 81 -4.64 17.54 6.34
C ASP A 81 -3.24 17.69 6.97
N GLU A 82 -2.83 16.79 7.86
CA GLU A 82 -1.50 16.84 8.51
C GLU A 82 -0.42 16.00 7.79
N LEU A 83 -0.83 15.04 6.96
CA LEU A 83 0.05 14.13 6.25
C LEU A 83 -0.24 14.24 4.76
N GLY A 84 0.42 15.18 4.09
CA GLY A 84 0.13 15.51 2.70
C GLY A 84 0.00 14.27 1.80
N ASP A 85 -0.93 14.34 0.85
CA ASP A 85 -1.36 13.25 -0.08
C ASP A 85 -0.21 12.49 -0.78
N GLU A 86 0.95 13.12 -0.82
CA GLU A 86 2.25 12.60 -1.19
C GLU A 86 2.65 11.29 -0.50
N TYR A 87 2.26 11.14 0.75
CA TYR A 87 2.70 10.04 1.61
C TYR A 87 1.67 8.92 1.70
N VAL A 88 0.72 8.85 0.75
CA VAL A 88 -0.39 7.89 0.80
C VAL A 88 -0.46 7.04 -0.46
N VAL A 89 -0.83 5.76 -0.28
CA VAL A 89 -1.15 4.80 -1.34
C VAL A 89 -2.53 4.24 -1.07
N PHE A 90 -3.35 4.14 -2.12
CA PHE A 90 -4.70 3.64 -2.04
C PHE A 90 -4.74 2.16 -2.41
N VAL A 91 -5.42 1.39 -1.58
CA VAL A 91 -5.49 -0.06 -1.63
C VAL A 91 -6.97 -0.46 -1.62
N ARG A 92 -7.36 -1.40 -2.49
CA ARG A 92 -8.69 -1.99 -2.53
C ARG A 92 -8.68 -3.29 -1.75
N TYR A 93 -9.48 -3.38 -0.70
CA TYR A 93 -9.62 -4.55 0.16
C TYR A 93 -11.09 -4.94 0.28
N VAL A 94 -11.45 -6.18 -0.08
CA VAL A 94 -12.83 -6.72 0.01
C VAL A 94 -13.85 -5.79 -0.66
N GLY A 95 -13.49 -5.22 -1.81
CA GLY A 95 -14.34 -4.28 -2.55
C GLY A 95 -14.37 -2.84 -2.04
N PHE A 96 -13.83 -2.56 -0.85
CA PHE A 96 -13.73 -1.21 -0.28
C PHE A 96 -12.38 -0.56 -0.59
N ALA A 97 -12.39 0.76 -0.78
CA ALA A 97 -11.17 1.55 -0.90
C ALA A 97 -10.65 1.95 0.48
N MET A 98 -9.35 1.78 0.69
CA MET A 98 -8.63 2.17 1.90
C MET A 98 -7.35 2.89 1.52
N TYR A 99 -6.72 3.53 2.50
CA TYR A 99 -5.42 4.16 2.34
C TYR A 99 -4.38 3.53 3.28
N ALA A 100 -3.13 3.51 2.84
CA ALA A 100 -1.96 3.12 3.59
C ALA A 100 -0.87 4.19 3.40
N GLN A 101 -0.21 4.54 4.50
CA GLN A 101 0.87 5.54 4.51
C GLN A 101 2.17 4.91 4.00
N LYS A 102 2.88 5.64 3.14
CA LYS A 102 4.22 5.29 2.66
C LYS A 102 5.19 5.37 3.83
N HIS A 103 6.16 4.46 3.87
CA HIS A 103 7.28 4.55 4.78
C HIS A 103 8.09 5.82 4.47
N THR A 104 8.13 6.77 5.41
CA THR A 104 8.95 7.98 5.33
C THR A 104 10.25 7.74 6.09
N LYS A 105 11.38 8.17 5.53
CA LYS A 105 12.66 8.21 6.27
C LYS A 105 12.58 9.20 7.43
#